data_AF-A0A6A0AKR1-F1
#
_entry.id   AF-A0A6A0AKR1-F1
#
_cell.length_a   1.000
_cell.length_b   1.000
_cell.length_c   1.000
_cell.angle_alpha   90.00
_cell.angle_beta   90.00
_cell.angle_gamma   90.00
#
_symmetry.space_group_name_H-M   'P 1'
#
loop_
_entity.id
_entity.type
_entity.pdbx_description
1 polymer ?
#
loop_
_entity_poly.entity_id
_entity_poly.type
_entity_poly.pdbx_seq_one_letter_code
_entity_poly.pdbx_strand_id
1 'polypeptide(L)'
;VKSAILGTLGGLIAKAGTGLKPFVPQLQTTFLKCLADPADAVRQRAARNLGELVRLSPRADQLAGELATSARSAEPEVRDAYLLALRGLLLSSGERLSPAVMEALGQQLRDMARLAVDNDEFRYSLAS
;
A
#
# COMPACT_ATOMS: atom_id res chain seq x y z
N VAL A 1 6.14 -18.66 -8.16
CA VAL A 1 7.45 -18.34 -7.51
C VAL A 1 7.47 -16.95 -6.84
N LYS A 2 7.21 -15.83 -7.53
CA LYS A 2 7.28 -14.47 -6.92
C LYS A 2 6.48 -14.32 -5.62
N SER A 3 5.24 -14.80 -5.60
CA SER A 3 4.40 -14.75 -4.38
C SER A 3 5.06 -15.47 -3.20
N ALA A 4 5.67 -16.64 -3.41
CA ALA A 4 6.40 -17.36 -2.36
C ALA A 4 7.59 -16.55 -1.81
N ILE A 5 8.37 -15.91 -2.69
CA ILE A 5 9.48 -15.03 -2.30
C ILE A 5 8.97 -13.86 -1.45
N LEU A 6 7.88 -13.20 -1.88
CA LEU A 6 7.26 -12.13 -1.09
C LEU A 6 6.79 -12.63 0.27
N GLY A 7 6.28 -13.86 0.35
CA GLY A 7 5.92 -14.47 1.64
C GLY A 7 7.11 -14.62 2.57
N THR A 8 8.24 -15.11 2.05
CA THR A 8 9.49 -15.22 2.83
C THR A 8 9.99 -13.85 3.27
N LEU A 9 9.97 -12.84 2.40
CA LEU A 9 10.36 -11.46 2.74
C LEU A 9 9.46 -10.87 3.84
N GLY A 10 8.15 -11.12 3.79
CA GLY A 10 7.21 -10.72 4.83
C GLY A 10 7.53 -11.36 6.19
N GLY A 11 7.84 -12.65 6.19
CA GLY A 11 8.28 -13.37 7.40
C GLY A 11 9.59 -12.84 7.97
N LEU A 12 10.53 -12.42 7.12
CA LEU A 12 11.76 -11.76 7.55
C LEU A 12 11.47 -10.40 8.20
N ILE A 13 10.58 -9.60 7.62
CA ILE A 13 10.16 -8.30 8.17
C ILE A 13 9.61 -8.46 9.58
N ALA A 14 8.72 -9.43 9.78
CA ALA A 14 8.13 -9.70 11.09
C ALA A 14 9.16 -10.12 12.15
N LYS A 15 10.23 -10.82 11.75
CA LYS A 15 11.21 -11.39 12.70
C LYS A 15 12.44 -10.52 12.95
N ALA A 16 12.93 -9.81 11.94
CA ALA A 16 14.21 -9.11 12.03
C ALA A 16 14.11 -7.69 12.62
N GLY A 17 12.89 -7.14 12.76
CA GLY A 17 12.64 -5.88 13.45
C GLY A 17 13.49 -4.72 12.90
N THR A 18 14.16 -3.98 13.79
CA THR A 18 14.98 -2.81 13.43
C THR A 18 16.23 -3.14 12.61
N GLY A 19 16.71 -4.40 12.63
CA GLY A 19 17.85 -4.86 11.83
C GLY A 19 17.61 -4.77 10.33
N LEU A 20 16.35 -4.64 9.89
CA LEU A 20 16.00 -4.47 8.49
C LEU A 20 16.01 -3.03 7.98
N LYS A 21 16.18 -2.02 8.84
CA LYS A 21 16.20 -0.60 8.44
C LYS A 21 17.13 -0.31 7.24
N PRO A 22 18.36 -0.85 7.15
CA PRO A 22 19.26 -0.62 6.01
C PRO A 22 18.70 -1.11 4.67
N PHE A 23 17.81 -2.10 4.68
CA PHE A 23 17.23 -2.73 3.49
C PHE A 23 15.85 -2.19 3.13
N VAL A 24 15.27 -1.31 3.97
CA VAL A 24 13.94 -0.73 3.75
C VAL A 24 13.80 -0.08 2.37
N PRO A 25 14.74 0.75 1.90
CA PRO A 25 14.61 1.39 0.58
C PRO A 25 14.47 0.36 -0.55
N GLN A 26 15.28 -0.69 -0.53
CA GLN A 26 15.28 -1.74 -1.54
C GLN A 26 14.00 -2.58 -1.47
N LEU A 27 13.59 -3.00 -0.27
CA LEU A 27 12.36 -3.77 -0.07
C LEU A 27 11.11 -2.96 -0.47
N GLN A 28 11.09 -1.66 -0.16
CA GLN A 28 10.00 -0.76 -0.54
C GLN A 28 9.89 -0.68 -2.06
N THR A 29 10.99 -0.47 -2.78
CA THR A 29 10.99 -0.48 -4.25
C THR A 29 10.50 -1.82 -4.81
N THR A 30 10.92 -2.94 -4.23
CA THR A 30 10.45 -4.27 -4.66
C THR A 30 8.95 -4.43 -4.47
N PHE A 31 8.40 -4.09 -3.29
CA PHE A 31 6.96 -4.23 -3.05
C PHE A 31 6.14 -3.27 -3.92
N LEU A 32 6.57 -2.02 -4.08
CA LEU A 32 5.92 -1.05 -4.97
C LEU A 32 5.83 -1.57 -6.41
N LYS A 33 6.90 -2.16 -6.95
CA LYS A 33 6.85 -2.78 -8.28
C LYS A 33 5.89 -3.97 -8.34
N CYS A 34 5.81 -4.75 -7.27
CA CYS A 34 4.91 -5.91 -7.19
C CYS A 34 3.43 -5.53 -7.01
N LEU A 35 3.10 -4.29 -6.65
CA LEU A 35 1.71 -3.83 -6.62
C LEU A 35 1.08 -3.80 -8.02
N ALA A 36 1.88 -3.63 -9.07
CA ALA A 36 1.42 -3.66 -10.47
C ALA A 36 1.61 -5.02 -11.15
N ASP A 37 1.86 -6.10 -10.39
CA ASP A 37 2.07 -7.43 -10.98
C ASP A 37 0.75 -7.98 -11.55
N PRO A 38 0.77 -8.67 -12.71
CA PRO A 38 -0.44 -9.26 -13.30
C PRO A 38 -1.10 -10.29 -12.39
N ALA A 39 -0.34 -10.98 -11.53
CA ALA A 39 -0.90 -11.96 -10.60
C ALA A 39 -1.41 -11.30 -9.32
N ASP A 40 -2.70 -11.44 -9.04
CA ASP A 40 -3.34 -10.90 -7.83
C ASP A 40 -2.66 -11.39 -6.53
N ALA A 41 -2.28 -12.67 -6.47
CA ALA A 41 -1.56 -13.25 -5.34
C ALA A 41 -0.17 -12.61 -5.08
N VAL A 42 0.43 -11.95 -6.07
CA VAL A 42 1.67 -11.17 -5.91
C VAL A 42 1.33 -9.78 -5.37
N ARG A 43 0.31 -9.13 -5.95
CA ARG A 43 -0.18 -7.81 -5.52
C ARG A 43 -0.62 -7.80 -4.06
N GLN A 44 -1.46 -8.76 -3.65
CA GLN A 44 -1.94 -8.85 -2.26
C GLN A 44 -0.79 -9.02 -1.26
N ARG A 45 0.21 -9.85 -1.58
CA ARG A 45 1.38 -10.04 -0.70
C ARG A 45 2.24 -8.79 -0.62
N ALA A 46 2.45 -8.12 -1.76
CA ALA A 46 3.20 -6.87 -1.80
C ALA A 46 2.53 -5.78 -0.95
N ALA A 47 1.20 -5.62 -1.08
CA ALA A 47 0.43 -4.65 -0.31
C ALA A 47 0.53 -4.88 1.20
N ARG A 48 0.34 -6.13 1.65
CA ARG A 48 0.45 -6.50 3.07
C ARG A 48 1.87 -6.24 3.61
N ASN A 49 2.89 -6.71 2.89
CA ASN A 49 4.27 -6.53 3.31
C ASN A 49 4.70 -5.06 3.33
N LEU A 50 4.20 -4.25 2.40
CA LEU A 50 4.49 -2.83 2.35
C LEU A 50 3.94 -2.10 3.58
N GLY A 51 2.70 -2.40 4.00
CA GLY A 51 2.13 -1.85 5.23
C GLY A 51 3.00 -2.15 6.46
N GLU A 52 3.47 -3.39 6.57
CA GLU A 52 4.38 -3.81 7.66
C GLU A 52 5.74 -3.10 7.60
N LEU A 53 6.32 -3.00 6.39
CA LEU A 53 7.62 -2.38 6.15
C LEU A 53 7.64 -0.89 6.54
N VAL A 54 6.52 -0.18 6.34
CA VAL A 54 6.45 1.26 6.61
C VAL A 54 6.70 1.62 8.06
N ARG A 55 6.42 0.72 9.00
CA ARG A 55 6.78 0.94 10.42
C ARG A 55 8.27 1.23 10.60
N LEU A 56 9.12 0.69 9.73
CA LEU A 56 10.56 0.88 9.72
C LEU A 56 11.02 2.07 8.86
N SER A 57 10.14 2.67 8.06
CA SER A 57 10.45 3.78 7.16
C SER A 57 10.28 5.14 7.84
N PRO A 58 11.24 6.08 7.68
CA PRO A 58 11.09 7.46 8.14
C PRO A 58 10.27 8.34 7.18
N ARG A 59 9.88 7.84 6.00
CA ARG A 59 9.24 8.62 4.93
C ARG A 59 7.80 8.18 4.67
N ALA A 60 7.02 8.04 5.73
CA ALA A 60 5.62 7.60 5.64
C ALA A 60 4.75 8.56 4.81
N ASP A 61 4.91 9.87 4.99
CA ASP A 61 4.18 10.91 4.23
C ASP A 61 4.38 10.79 2.73
N GLN A 62 5.64 10.71 2.28
CA GLN A 62 5.99 10.60 0.87
C GLN A 62 5.34 9.35 0.26
N LEU A 63 5.47 8.21 0.93
CA LEU A 63 4.93 6.95 0.45
C LEU A 63 3.39 6.95 0.41
N ALA A 64 2.73 7.57 1.39
CA ALA A 64 1.28 7.67 1.39
C ALA A 64 0.77 8.47 0.18
N GLY A 65 1.42 9.60 -0.12
CA GLY A 65 1.11 10.40 -1.31
C GLY A 65 1.37 9.66 -2.63
N GLU A 66 2.48 8.92 -2.71
CA GLU A 66 2.79 8.07 -3.88
C GLU A 66 1.72 6.99 -4.09
N LEU A 67 1.33 6.27 -3.03
CA LEU A 67 0.31 5.22 -3.10
C LEU A 67 -1.06 5.77 -3.51
N ALA A 68 -1.49 6.91 -2.96
CA ALA A 68 -2.76 7.52 -3.32
C ALA A 68 -2.78 8.01 -4.77
N THR A 69 -1.67 8.57 -5.23
CA THR A 69 -1.51 9.00 -6.63
C THR A 69 -1.56 7.78 -7.57
N SER A 70 -0.84 6.70 -7.24
CA SER A 70 -0.87 5.46 -8.02
C SER A 70 -2.26 4.80 -8.01
N ALA A 71 -2.96 4.80 -6.88
CA ALA A 71 -4.32 4.25 -6.80
C ALA A 71 -5.29 5.00 -7.73
N ARG A 72 -5.15 6.34 -7.82
CA ARG A 72 -5.99 7.17 -8.69
C ARG A 72 -5.79 6.87 -10.17
N SER A 73 -4.55 6.61 -10.61
CA SER A 73 -4.22 6.38 -12.02
C SER A 73 -4.20 4.91 -12.45
N ALA A 74 -4.21 3.97 -11.50
CA ALA A 74 -4.18 2.54 -11.80
C ALA A 74 -5.47 2.04 -12.44
N GLU A 75 -5.31 1.03 -13.31
CA GLU A 75 -6.41 0.20 -13.82
C GLU A 75 -7.20 -0.43 -12.67
N PRO A 76 -8.52 -0.68 -12.83
CA PRO A 76 -9.37 -1.22 -11.77
C PRO A 76 -8.80 -2.46 -11.08
N GLU A 77 -8.28 -3.42 -11.86
CA GLU A 77 -7.72 -4.69 -11.37
C GLU A 77 -6.49 -4.53 -10.47
N VAL A 78 -5.76 -3.42 -10.62
CA VAL A 78 -4.53 -3.11 -9.88
C VAL A 78 -4.77 -2.11 -8.75
N ARG A 79 -5.77 -1.23 -8.92
CA ARG A 79 -6.13 -0.18 -7.97
C ARG A 79 -6.36 -0.72 -6.56
N ASP A 80 -7.05 -1.84 -6.41
CA ASP A 80 -7.32 -2.46 -5.12
C ASP A 80 -6.03 -2.79 -4.34
N ALA A 81 -4.95 -3.17 -5.04
CA ALA A 81 -3.68 -3.44 -4.40
C ALA A 81 -3.03 -2.19 -3.81
N TYR A 82 -3.10 -1.06 -4.52
CA TYR A 82 -2.62 0.23 -4.01
C TYR A 82 -3.45 0.73 -2.83
N LEU A 83 -4.77 0.56 -2.88
CA LEU A 83 -5.66 0.92 -1.77
C LEU A 83 -5.44 0.03 -0.54
N LEU A 84 -5.24 -1.27 -0.74
CA LEU A 84 -4.89 -2.20 0.33
C LEU A 84 -3.54 -1.83 0.98
N ALA A 85 -2.55 -1.46 0.18
CA ALA A 85 -1.26 -0.99 0.68
C ALA A 85 -1.39 0.32 1.47
N LEU A 86 -2.17 1.27 0.96
CA LEU A 86 -2.45 2.54 1.63
C LEU A 86 -3.19 2.33 2.95
N ARG A 87 -4.19 1.44 2.99
CA ARG A 87 -4.87 1.03 4.22
C ARG A 87 -3.88 0.44 5.23
N GLY A 88 -3.01 -0.46 4.79
CA GLY A 88 -1.97 -1.06 5.64
C GLY A 88 -1.01 -0.03 6.22
N LEU A 89 -0.62 0.97 5.40
CA LEU A 89 0.19 2.11 5.83
C LEU A 89 -0.53 2.94 6.89
N LEU A 90 -1.79 3.31 6.65
CA LEU A 90 -2.59 4.12 7.59
C LEU A 90 -2.77 3.40 8.94
N LEU A 91 -3.07 2.10 8.92
CA LEU A 91 -3.18 1.30 10.14
C LEU A 91 -1.86 1.17 10.89
N SER A 92 -0.75 1.05 10.17
CA SER A 92 0.57 0.84 10.78
C SER A 92 1.24 2.14 11.23
N SER A 93 0.86 3.28 10.67
CA SER A 93 1.68 4.49 10.70
C SER A 93 0.91 5.80 10.56
N GLY A 94 -0.42 5.78 10.59
CA GLY A 94 -1.26 6.96 10.40
C GLY A 94 -0.99 8.07 11.42
N GLU A 95 -0.66 7.72 12.67
CA GLU A 95 -0.31 8.70 13.72
C GLU A 95 0.96 9.50 13.41
N ARG A 96 1.81 8.99 12.51
CA ARG A 96 3.06 9.64 12.08
C ARG A 96 2.86 10.52 10.86
N LEU A 97 1.66 10.50 10.26
CA LEU A 97 1.37 11.28 9.06
C LEU A 97 1.06 12.72 9.43
N SER A 98 1.57 13.67 8.63
CA SER A 98 1.25 15.07 8.85
C SER A 98 -0.24 15.36 8.59
N PRO A 99 -0.84 16.34 9.29
CA PRO A 99 -2.25 16.71 9.08
C PRO A 99 -2.56 17.07 7.63
N ALA A 100 -1.63 17.76 6.95
CA ALA A 100 -1.77 18.14 5.54
C ALA A 100 -1.85 16.90 4.62
N VAL A 101 -1.03 15.88 4.87
CA VAL A 101 -1.10 14.62 4.11
C VAL A 101 -2.39 13.89 4.40
N MET A 102 -2.81 13.81 5.66
CA MET A 102 -4.09 13.17 6.05
C MET A 102 -5.31 13.84 5.38
N GLU A 103 -5.34 15.17 5.34
CA GLU A 103 -6.39 15.93 4.67
C GLU A 103 -6.39 15.67 3.15
N ALA A 104 -5.21 15.74 2.51
CA ALA A 104 -5.07 15.48 1.08
C ALA A 104 -5.49 14.05 0.72
N LEU A 105 -5.07 13.04 1.49
CA LEU A 105 -5.47 11.65 1.31
C LEU A 105 -6.97 11.48 1.46
N GLY A 106 -7.56 12.07 2.50
CA GLY A 106 -9.01 12.03 2.73
C GLY A 106 -9.78 12.64 1.56
N GLN A 107 -9.32 13.78 1.03
CA GLN A 107 -9.93 14.37 -0.16
C GLN A 107 -9.80 13.47 -1.37
N GLN A 108 -8.61 12.93 -1.63
CA GLN A 108 -8.37 12.09 -2.79
C GLN A 108 -9.21 10.82 -2.79
N LEU A 109 -9.33 10.16 -1.63
CA LEU A 109 -10.16 8.96 -1.46
C LEU A 109 -11.65 9.27 -1.63
N ARG A 110 -12.13 10.42 -1.16
CA ARG A 110 -13.52 10.85 -1.37
C ARG A 110 -13.82 11.08 -2.86
N ASP A 111 -12.90 11.72 -3.59
CA ASP A 111 -13.08 11.92 -5.04
C ASP A 111 -13.16 10.58 -5.77
N MET A 112 -12.27 9.64 -5.45
CA MET A 112 -12.28 8.29 -6.03
C MET A 112 -13.57 7.54 -5.71
N ALA A 113 -14.04 7.60 -4.45
CA ALA A 113 -15.29 6.97 -4.05
C ALA A 113 -16.49 7.56 -4.79
N ARG A 114 -16.52 8.87 -5.05
CA ARG A 114 -17.58 9.51 -5.85
C ARG A 114 -17.61 8.98 -7.29
N LEU A 115 -16.46 8.96 -7.95
CA LEU A 115 -16.32 8.41 -9.30
C LEU A 115 -16.70 6.93 -9.39
N ALA A 116 -16.54 6.20 -8.28
CA ALA A 116 -16.84 4.79 -8.21
C ALA A 116 -18.28 4.50 -7.75
N VAL A 117 -19.00 5.46 -7.15
CA VAL A 117 -20.44 5.33 -6.89
C VAL A 117 -21.25 5.47 -8.17
N ASP A 118 -20.70 6.13 -9.19
CA ASP A 118 -21.27 6.15 -10.54
C ASP A 118 -21.03 4.83 -11.32
N ASN A 119 -20.24 3.90 -10.76
CA ASN A 119 -19.88 2.60 -11.33
C ASN A 119 -20.04 1.49 -10.27
N ASP A 120 -21.20 0.84 -10.20
CA ASP A 120 -21.70 -0.06 -9.13
C ASP A 120 -20.75 -1.13 -8.53
N GLU A 121 -19.56 -1.36 -9.09
CA GLU A 121 -18.62 -2.42 -8.71
C GLU A 121 -17.75 -2.11 -7.46
N PHE A 122 -17.55 -0.83 -7.11
CA PHE A 122 -16.53 -0.43 -6.12
C PHE A 122 -16.95 -0.57 -4.65
N ARG A 123 -18.27 -0.75 -4.39
CA ARG A 123 -18.80 -0.81 -3.02
C ARG A 123 -18.35 -2.07 -2.27
N TYR A 124 -18.00 -3.14 -2.98
CA TYR A 124 -17.60 -4.40 -2.37
C TYR A 124 -16.15 -4.41 -1.85
N SER A 125 -15.22 -3.69 -2.49
CA SER A 125 -13.78 -3.74 -2.15
C SER A 125 -13.44 -2.97 -0.86
N LEU A 126 -14.25 -1.99 -0.47
CA LEU A 126 -14.05 -1.21 0.76
C LEU A 126 -14.62 -1.87 2.03
N ALA A 127 -15.44 -2.91 1.89
CA ALA A 127 -16.18 -3.55 2.99
C ALA A 127 -15.55 -4.86 3.51
N SER A 128 -14.50 -5.37 2.85
CA SER A 128 -13.77 -6.60 3.23
C SER A 128 -12.35 -6.32 3.71
#